data_AF-A0AAC9J1E1-F1
#
_entry.id   AF-A0AAC9J1E1-F1
#
_cell.length_a   1.000
_cell.length_b   1.000
_cell.length_c   1.000
_cell.angle_alpha   90.00
_cell.angle_beta   90.00
_cell.angle_gamma   90.00
#
_symmetry.space_group_name_H-M   'P 1'
#
loop_
_entity.id
_entity.type
_entity.pdbx_description
1 polymer ?
#
loop_
_entity_poly.entity_id
_entity_poly.type
_entity_poly.pdbx_seq_one_letter_code
_entity_poly.pdbx_strand_id
1 'polypeptide(L)'
;MKLNSRTKPTSLKKYEALLQRLRPTHPKLLEVESKAAREMHGYEGEKLVDYHTDFLAEDFTIVHQLTLKLRGKLFQMDTIILS
;
A
#
# COMPACT_ATOMS: atom_id res chain seq x y z
N MET A 1 -18.06 4.08 9.17
CA MET A 1 -17.39 2.82 9.59
C MET A 1 -16.24 2.46 8.65
N LYS A 2 -15.09 2.02 9.17
CA LYS A 2 -13.97 1.51 8.34
C LYS A 2 -14.03 -0.02 8.21
N LEU A 3 -14.09 -0.57 6.98
CA LEU A 3 -14.28 -2.01 6.75
C LEU A 3 -12.97 -2.82 6.70
N ASN A 4 -11.86 -2.18 6.35
CA ASN A 4 -10.53 -2.79 6.31
C ASN A 4 -9.46 -1.74 6.59
N SER A 5 -8.22 -2.18 6.75
CA SER A 5 -7.08 -1.29 7.00
C SER A 5 -6.04 -1.41 5.90
N ARG A 6 -5.34 -0.32 5.62
CA ARG A 6 -4.29 -0.31 4.62
C ARG A 6 -3.09 -1.13 5.06
N THR A 7 -2.81 -2.18 4.32
CA THR A 7 -1.68 -3.07 4.59
C THR A 7 -0.49 -2.70 3.72
N LYS A 8 0.71 -2.86 4.28
CA LYS A 8 1.96 -2.74 3.53
C LYS A 8 1.92 -3.60 2.24
N PRO A 9 2.26 -3.03 1.06
CA PRO A 9 2.26 -3.77 -0.20
C PRO A 9 3.14 -5.03 -0.16
N THR A 10 2.71 -6.09 -0.84
CA THR A 10 3.47 -7.35 -0.90
C THR A 10 4.83 -7.17 -1.56
N SER A 11 4.96 -6.26 -2.53
CA SER A 11 6.24 -5.85 -3.14
C SER A 11 7.22 -5.34 -2.08
N LEU A 12 6.79 -4.40 -1.25
CA LEU A 12 7.61 -3.84 -0.18
C LEU A 12 8.03 -4.91 0.83
N LYS A 13 7.11 -5.76 1.28
CA LYS A 13 7.44 -6.90 2.17
C LYS A 13 8.51 -7.82 1.57
N LYS A 14 8.45 -8.07 0.26
CA LYS A 14 9.45 -8.88 -0.45
C LYS A 14 10.81 -8.20 -0.49
N TYR A 15 10.87 -6.89 -0.74
CA TYR A 15 12.13 -6.16 -0.72
C TYR A 15 12.75 -6.10 0.69
N GLU A 16 11.94 -5.85 1.72
CA GLU A 16 12.41 -5.89 3.12
C GLU A 16 12.98 -7.25 3.50
N ALA A 17 12.28 -8.33 3.14
CA ALA A 17 12.75 -9.70 3.37
C ALA A 17 14.03 -10.03 2.56
N LEU A 18 14.18 -9.46 1.36
CA LEU A 18 15.37 -9.63 0.53
C LEU A 18 16.57 -8.89 1.13
N LEU A 19 16.39 -7.64 1.57
CA LEU A 19 17.44 -6.83 2.19
C LEU A 19 18.04 -7.51 3.43
N GLN A 20 17.21 -8.18 4.24
CA GLN A 20 17.68 -8.94 5.41
C GLN A 20 18.56 -10.16 5.05
N ARG A 21 18.50 -10.63 3.79
CA ARG A 21 19.21 -11.84 3.33
C ARG A 21 20.39 -11.53 2.42
N LEU A 22 20.46 -10.31 1.89
CA LEU A 22 21.55 -9.92 1.01
C LEU A 22 22.84 -9.69 1.80
N ARG A 23 23.95 -10.18 1.27
CA ARG A 23 25.28 -9.83 1.78
C ARG A 23 25.54 -8.34 1.51
N PRO A 24 26.25 -7.63 2.40
CA PRO A 24 26.60 -6.22 2.18
C PRO A 24 27.36 -5.95 0.87
N THR A 25 28.11 -6.93 0.38
CA THR A 25 28.89 -6.85 -0.87
C THR A 25 28.11 -7.24 -2.12
N HIS A 26 26.81 -7.51 -2.00
CA HIS A 26 26.01 -7.95 -3.13
C HIS A 26 25.84 -6.82 -4.16
N PRO A 27 26.13 -7.05 -5.45
CA PRO A 27 26.19 -5.99 -6.46
C PRO A 27 24.85 -5.27 -6.69
N LYS A 28 23.72 -5.89 -6.32
CA LYS A 28 22.37 -5.32 -6.43
C LYS A 28 21.82 -4.73 -5.13
N LEU A 29 22.59 -4.64 -4.05
CA LEU A 29 22.09 -4.16 -2.76
C LEU A 29 21.44 -2.78 -2.89
N LEU A 30 22.16 -1.82 -3.48
CA LEU A 30 21.70 -0.45 -3.71
C LEU A 30 20.42 -0.40 -4.56
N GLU A 31 20.29 -1.28 -5.56
CA GLU A 31 19.09 -1.37 -6.39
C GLU A 31 17.87 -1.81 -5.57
N VAL A 32 18.05 -2.80 -4.69
CA VAL A 32 16.99 -3.31 -3.82
C VAL A 32 16.61 -2.29 -2.76
N GLU A 33 17.59 -1.59 -2.17
CA GLU A 33 17.35 -0.51 -1.21
C GLU A 33 16.55 0.63 -1.85
N SER A 34 16.95 1.07 -3.03
CA SER A 34 16.24 2.11 -3.78
C SER A 34 14.78 1.71 -4.08
N LYS A 35 14.55 0.46 -4.50
CA LYS A 35 13.21 -0.07 -4.74
C LYS A 35 12.38 -0.14 -3.46
N ALA A 36 12.96 -0.63 -2.35
CA ALA A 36 12.30 -0.69 -1.06
C ALA A 36 11.90 0.73 -0.58
N ALA A 37 12.81 1.70 -0.67
CA ALA A 37 12.56 3.08 -0.26
C ALA A 37 11.43 3.72 -1.07
N ARG A 38 11.42 3.51 -2.40
CA ARG A 38 10.35 4.01 -3.27
C ARG A 38 8.98 3.45 -2.88
N GLU A 39 8.89 2.14 -2.68
CA GLU A 39 7.63 1.49 -2.28
C GLU A 39 7.19 1.93 -0.88
N MET A 40 8.15 2.15 0.04
CA MET A 40 7.87 2.68 1.38
C MET A 40 7.32 4.09 1.31
N HIS A 41 7.89 4.97 0.50
CA HIS A 41 7.37 6.34 0.32
C HIS A 41 5.94 6.35 -0.24
N GLY A 42 5.63 5.45 -1.17
CA GLY A 42 4.26 5.27 -1.65
C GLY A 42 3.30 4.85 -0.53
N TYR A 43 3.67 3.82 0.23
CA TYR A 43 2.86 3.33 1.35
C TYR A 43 2.62 4.39 2.44
N GLU A 44 3.65 5.17 2.80
CA GLU A 44 3.50 6.25 3.77
C GLU A 44 2.64 7.41 3.23
N GLY A 45 2.72 7.70 1.91
CA GLY A 45 1.82 8.65 1.27
C GLY A 45 0.36 8.22 1.34
N GLU A 46 0.07 6.95 1.09
CA GLU A 46 -1.29 6.42 1.23
C GLU A 46 -1.79 6.45 2.68
N LYS A 47 -0.92 6.15 3.66
CA LYS A 47 -1.25 6.28 5.10
C LYS A 47 -1.57 7.72 5.50
N LEU A 48 -0.88 8.70 4.92
CA LEU A 48 -1.17 10.11 5.18
C LEU A 48 -2.56 10.50 4.67
N VAL A 49 -2.95 9.99 3.49
CA VAL A 49 -4.33 10.18 2.99
C VAL A 49 -5.33 9.51 3.93
N ASP A 50 -5.06 8.28 4.37
CA ASP A 50 -5.94 7.55 5.28
C ASP A 50 -6.21 8.31 6.58
N TYR A 51 -5.19 8.97 7.16
CA TYR A 51 -5.33 9.80 8.35
C TYR A 51 -6.41 10.87 8.17
N HIS A 52 -6.46 11.53 7.01
CA HIS A 52 -7.48 12.52 6.72
C HIS A 52 -8.85 11.90 6.44
N THR A 53 -8.91 10.75 5.77
CA THR A 53 -10.19 10.09 5.50
C THR A 53 -10.79 9.45 6.73
N ASP A 54 -9.99 9.06 7.71
CA ASP A 54 -10.46 8.40 8.93
C ASP A 54 -11.40 9.33 9.75
N PHE A 55 -11.26 10.66 9.65
CA PHE A 55 -12.22 11.60 10.23
C PHE A 55 -13.63 11.51 9.61
N LEU A 56 -13.75 10.99 8.39
CA LEU A 56 -15.04 10.79 7.71
C LEU A 56 -15.69 9.47 8.11
N ALA A 57 -15.00 8.61 8.87
CA ALA A 57 -15.51 7.29 9.20
C ALA A 57 -16.69 7.32 10.20
N GLU A 58 -16.99 8.47 10.80
CA GLU A 58 -18.17 8.64 11.65
C GLU A 58 -19.46 8.61 10.81
N ASP A 59 -19.46 9.34 9.69
CA ASP A 59 -20.65 9.50 8.84
C ASP A 59 -20.65 8.57 7.62
N PHE A 60 -19.48 8.08 7.19
CA PHE A 60 -19.32 7.33 5.95
C PHE A 60 -18.69 5.96 6.16
N THR A 61 -18.98 5.04 5.25
CA THR A 61 -18.28 3.76 5.16
C THR A 61 -17.04 3.88 4.28
N ILE A 62 -15.88 3.53 4.83
CA ILE A 62 -14.59 3.62 4.15
C ILE A 62 -14.07 2.22 3.82
N VAL A 63 -13.68 2.03 2.55
CA VAL A 63 -13.08 0.79 2.04
C VAL A 63 -11.79 1.13 1.30
N HIS A 64 -10.68 0.51 1.71
CA HIS A 64 -9.38 0.68 1.07
C HIS A 64 -9.09 -0.50 0.12
N GLN A 65 -8.33 -0.24 -0.94
CA GLN A 65 -7.81 -1.26 -1.86
C GLN A 65 -8.89 -2.21 -2.42
N LEU A 66 -10.02 -1.66 -2.89
CA LEU A 66 -11.09 -2.46 -3.50
C LEU A 66 -10.80 -2.66 -4.99
N THR A 67 -10.74 -3.92 -5.42
CA THR A 67 -10.67 -4.28 -6.83
C THR A 67 -11.97 -4.94 -7.27
N LEU A 68 -12.65 -4.32 -8.23
CA LEU A 68 -13.88 -4.82 -8.83
C LEU A 68 -13.58 -5.47 -10.18
N LYS A 69 -14.27 -6.56 -10.49
CA LYS A 69 -14.24 -7.18 -11.81
C LYS A 69 -15.53 -6.85 -12.55
N LEU A 70 -15.42 -6.08 -13.63
CA LEU A 70 -16.56 -5.68 -14.45
C LEU A 70 -16.29 -6.01 -15.92
N ARG A 71 -17.14 -6.84 -16.53
CA ARG A 71 -17.05 -7.23 -17.95
C ARG A 71 -15.65 -7.72 -18.35
N GLY A 72 -15.04 -8.54 -17.51
CA GLY A 72 -13.69 -9.09 -17.73
C GLY A 72 -12.54 -8.13 -17.45
N LYS A 73 -12.81 -6.85 -17.12
CA LYS A 73 -11.80 -5.87 -16.72
C LYS A 73 -11.73 -5.76 -15.20
N LEU A 74 -10.53 -5.54 -14.68
CA LEU A 74 -10.31 -5.22 -13.27
C LEU A 74 -10.24 -3.70 -13.11
N PHE A 75 -10.92 -3.18 -12.10
CA PHE A 75 -10.90 -1.78 -11.71
C PHE A 75 -10.53 -1.68 -10.25
N GLN A 76 -9.37 -1.10 -9.97
CA GLN A 76 -8.87 -0.88 -8.61
C GLN A 76 -9.23 0.52 -8.15
N MET A 77 -9.63 0.65 -6.89
CA MET A 77 -9.85 1.91 -6.19
C MET A 77 -9.07 1.87 -4.87
N ASP A 78 -8.23 2.88 -4.65
CA ASP A 78 -7.34 2.91 -3.49
C ASP A 78 -8.09 3.25 -2.20
N THR A 79 -9.08 4.14 -2.28
CA THR A 79 -9.98 4.52 -1.19
C THR A 79 -11.37 4.83 -1.75
N ILE A 80 -12.40 4.24 -1.15
CA ILE A 80 -13.81 4.47 -1.45
C ILE A 80 -14.48 4.97 -0.17
N ILE A 81 -15.29 6.02 -0.31
CA ILE A 81 -16.11 6.59 0.74
C ILE A 81 -17.57 6.48 0.29
N LEU A 82 -18.40 5.82 1.09
CA LEU A 82 -19.81 5.53 0.79
C LEU A 82 -20.70 6.18 1.86
N SER A 83 -21.80 6.82 1.44
CA SER A 83 -22.83 7.37 2.34
C SER A 83 -23.85 6.30 2.74
#